data_AF-A0A971KTG1-F1
#
_entry.id   AF-A0A971KTG1-F1
#
_cell.length_a   1.000
_cell.length_b   1.000
_cell.length_c   1.000
_cell.angle_alpha   90.00
_cell.angle_beta   90.00
_cell.angle_gamma   90.00
#
_symmetry.space_group_name_H-M   'P 1'
#
loop_
_entity.id
_entity.type
_entity.pdbx_description
1 polymer ?
#
loop_
_entity_poly.entity_id
_entity_poly.type
_entity_poly.pdbx_seq_one_letter_code
_entity_poly.pdbx_strand_id
1 'polypeptide(L)'
;MDQSRQQYWKTNKIYMFVLLSLWAVVSYGCGIVFVEELNAFHLAGFPLGFWFAQQGSIFIFVLIILAYFLLMDRLDKKHDVHE
;
A
#
# COMPACT_ATOMS: atom_id res chain seq x y z
N MET A 1 -19.28 6.14 25.96
CA MET A 1 -18.48 4.92 25.71
C MET A 1 -18.70 4.33 24.31
N ASP A 2 -19.88 4.49 23.67
CA ASP A 2 -20.14 3.92 22.35
C ASP A 2 -19.63 4.74 21.14
N GLN A 3 -19.59 6.07 21.23
CA GLN A 3 -19.18 6.93 20.09
C GLN A 3 -17.70 6.75 19.70
N SER A 4 -16.79 6.66 20.68
CA SER A 4 -15.37 6.41 20.40
C SER A 4 -15.14 5.04 19.72
N ARG A 5 -15.86 3.99 20.15
CA ARG A 5 -15.80 2.66 19.50
C ARG A 5 -16.26 2.69 18.04
N GLN A 6 -17.30 3.46 17.73
CA GLN A 6 -17.83 3.58 16.37
C GLN A 6 -16.88 4.33 15.43
N GLN A 7 -16.21 5.38 15.91
CA GLN A 7 -15.19 6.09 15.14
C GLN A 7 -13.99 5.18 14.86
N TYR A 8 -13.46 4.47 15.86
CA TYR A 8 -12.39 3.48 15.65
C TYR A 8 -12.74 2.43 14.59
N TRP A 9 -13.97 1.89 14.63
CA TRP A 9 -14.44 0.91 13.66
C TRP A 9 -14.57 1.46 12.24
N LYS A 10 -15.03 2.71 12.09
CA LYS A 10 -15.10 3.36 10.77
C LYS A 10 -13.71 3.60 10.20
N THR A 11 -12.79 4.12 11.01
CA THR A 11 -11.42 4.40 10.58
C THR A 11 -10.69 3.11 10.18
N ASN A 12 -10.83 2.04 10.96
CA ASN A 12 -10.21 0.76 10.64
C ASN A 12 -10.70 0.19 9.29
N LYS A 13 -12.01 0.32 8.99
CA LYS A 13 -12.55 -0.07 7.68
C LYS A 13 -12.02 0.80 6.53
N ILE A 14 -11.89 2.10 6.74
CA ILE A 14 -11.32 3.02 5.74
C ILE A 14 -9.89 2.60 5.43
N TYR A 15 -9.08 2.32 6.45
CA TYR A 15 -7.72 1.90 6.20
C TYR A 15 -7.64 0.55 5.49
N MET A 16 -8.49 -0.42 5.87
CA MET A 16 -8.56 -1.70 5.18
C MET A 16 -8.94 -1.53 3.70
N PHE A 17 -9.89 -0.63 3.41
CA PHE A 17 -10.30 -0.31 2.04
C PHE A 17 -9.19 0.40 1.25
N VAL A 18 -8.47 1.34 1.88
CA VAL A 18 -7.31 2.01 1.28
C VAL A 18 -6.19 1.01 1.01
N LEU A 19 -5.92 0.10 1.94
CA LEU A 19 -4.89 -0.93 1.79
C LEU A 19 -5.20 -1.86 0.61
N LEU A 20 -6.46 -2.31 0.50
CA LEU A 20 -6.93 -3.14 -0.61
C LEU A 20 -6.90 -2.40 -1.94
N SER A 21 -7.30 -1.13 -1.95
CA SER A 21 -7.27 -0.29 -3.16
C SER A 21 -5.84 -0.02 -3.60
N LEU A 22 -4.93 0.30 -2.68
CA LEU A 22 -3.52 0.52 -2.98
C LEU A 22 -2.86 -0.78 -3.45
N TRP A 23 -3.16 -1.91 -2.80
CA TRP A 23 -2.72 -3.23 -3.24
C TRP A 23 -3.20 -3.56 -4.66
N ALA A 24 -4.47 -3.28 -4.98
CA ALA A 24 -5.00 -3.48 -6.32
C ALA A 24 -4.30 -2.57 -7.34
N VAL A 25 -4.13 -1.28 -7.03
CA VAL A 25 -3.47 -0.31 -7.91
C VAL A 25 -2.01 -0.67 -8.13
N VAL A 26 -1.26 -1.10 -7.11
CA VAL A 26 0.16 -1.45 -7.29
C VAL A 26 0.29 -2.80 -7.99
N SER A 27 -0.54 -3.79 -7.66
CA SER A 27 -0.49 -5.11 -8.31
C SER A 27 -0.86 -5.04 -9.79
N TYR A 28 -1.91 -4.29 -10.15
CA TYR A 28 -2.30 -4.09 -11.56
C TYR A 28 -1.45 -3.02 -12.26
N GLY A 29 -1.18 -1.89 -11.61
CA GLY A 29 -0.44 -0.78 -12.19
C GLY A 29 1.02 -1.13 -12.44
N CYS A 30 1.76 -1.55 -11.41
CA CYS A 30 3.17 -1.90 -11.57
C CYS A 30 3.37 -3.29 -12.19
N GLY A 31 2.46 -4.23 -11.93
CA GLY A 31 2.57 -5.61 -12.42
C GLY A 31 2.09 -5.85 -13.85
N ILE A 32 1.15 -5.04 -14.36
CA ILE A 32 0.54 -5.25 -15.70
C ILE A 32 0.75 -4.03 -16.59
N VAL A 33 0.45 -2.81 -16.12
CA VAL A 33 0.51 -1.61 -16.96
C VAL A 33 1.96 -1.16 -17.21
N PHE A 34 2.79 -1.14 -16.18
CA PHE A 34 4.20 -0.75 -16.28
C PHE A 34 5.16 -1.92 -16.55
N VAL A 35 4.63 -3.12 -16.81
CA VAL A 35 5.47 -4.32 -16.97
C VAL A 35 6.39 -4.22 -18.19
N GLU A 36 5.94 -3.57 -19.27
CA GLU A 36 6.74 -3.37 -20.49
C GLU A 36 7.90 -2.39 -20.25
N GLU A 37 7.65 -1.29 -19.54
CA GLU A 37 8.70 -0.35 -19.14
C GLU A 37 9.66 -0.97 -18.12
N LEU A 38 9.16 -1.77 -17.17
CA LEU A 38 10.03 -2.51 -16.24
C LEU A 38 10.87 -3.56 -16.97
N ASN A 39 10.33 -4.26 -17.96
CA ASN A 39 11.07 -5.25 -18.74
C ASN A 39 12.15 -4.63 -19.65
N ALA A 40 12.08 -3.33 -19.95
CA ALA A 40 13.17 -2.62 -20.63
C ALA A 40 14.43 -2.57 -19.75
N PHE A 41 14.25 -2.50 -18.42
CA PHE A 41 15.35 -2.58 -17.47
C PHE A 41 15.68 -4.05 -17.17
N HIS A 42 16.97 -4.39 -17.22
CA HIS A 42 17.45 -5.73 -16.91
C HIS A 42 18.21 -5.68 -15.60
N LEU A 43 17.70 -6.35 -14.56
CA LEU A 43 18.40 -6.47 -13.29
C LEU A 43 19.20 -7.77 -13.31
N ALA A 44 20.53 -7.67 -13.24
CA ALA A 44 21.43 -8.81 -13.18
C ALA A 44 21.23 -9.87 -14.30
N GLY A 45 20.84 -9.43 -15.50
CA GLY A 45 20.67 -10.29 -16.68
C GLY A 45 19.26 -10.85 -16.89
N PHE A 46 18.31 -10.56 -15.99
CA PHE A 46 16.91 -10.96 -16.13
C PHE A 46 16.00 -9.71 -16.24
N PRO A 47 14.89 -9.80 -17.01
CA PRO A 47 13.97 -8.68 -17.15
C PRO A 47 13.34 -8.32 -15.78
N LEU A 48 13.31 -7.04 -15.44
CA LEU A 48 12.90 -6.56 -14.12
C LEU A 48 11.45 -6.95 -13.80
N GLY A 49 10.57 -7.03 -14.80
CA GLY A 49 9.19 -7.50 -14.61
C GLY A 49 9.11 -8.96 -14.13
N PHE A 50 10.04 -9.83 -14.55
CA PHE A 50 10.12 -11.21 -14.05
C PHE A 50 10.56 -11.25 -12.58
N TRP A 51 11.57 -10.46 -12.21
CA TRP A 51 11.99 -10.32 -10.82
C TRP A 51 10.85 -9.76 -9.95
N PHE A 52 10.07 -8.83 -10.50
CA PHE A 52 8.95 -8.21 -9.81
C PHE A 52 7.80 -9.20 -9.55
N ALA A 53 7.53 -10.09 -10.51
CA ALA A 53 6.56 -11.16 -10.38
C ALA A 53 6.91 -12.17 -9.26
N GLN A 54 8.21 -12.40 -9.01
CA GLN A 54 8.67 -13.42 -8.08
C GLN A 54 9.01 -12.88 -6.68
N GLN A 55 9.71 -11.75 -6.61
CA GLN A 55 10.18 -11.13 -5.35
C GLN A 55 9.66 -9.70 -5.17
N GLY A 56 9.30 -8.99 -6.23
CA GLY A 56 8.79 -7.61 -6.13
C GLY A 56 7.48 -7.49 -5.36
N SER A 57 6.60 -8.51 -5.44
CA SER A 57 5.31 -8.52 -4.76
C SER A 57 5.43 -8.37 -3.24
N ILE A 58 6.46 -8.96 -2.61
CA ILE A 58 6.66 -8.85 -1.16
C ILE A 58 7.23 -7.49 -0.76
N PHE A 59 8.10 -6.88 -1.57
CA PHE A 59 8.58 -5.51 -1.32
C PHE A 59 7.45 -4.50 -1.42
N ILE A 60 6.58 -4.64 -2.44
CA ILE A 60 5.36 -3.86 -2.57
C ILE A 60 4.49 -4.02 -1.32
N PHE A 61 4.31 -5.27 -0.88
CA PHE A 61 3.47 -5.57 0.27
C PHE A 61 3.97 -4.86 1.55
N VAL A 62 5.28 -4.88 1.80
CA VAL A 62 5.88 -4.14 2.93
C VAL A 62 5.72 -2.63 2.75
N LEU A 63 5.95 -2.09 1.54
CA LEU A 63 5.76 -0.66 1.24
C LEU A 63 4.33 -0.20 1.50
N ILE A 64 3.34 -1.01 1.12
CA ILE A 64 1.91 -0.75 1.35
C ILE A 64 1.62 -0.69 2.86
N ILE A 65 2.16 -1.62 3.66
CA ILE A 65 2.01 -1.62 5.12
C ILE A 65 2.66 -0.38 5.75
N LEU A 66 3.84 0.02 5.27
CA LEU A 66 4.54 1.21 5.73
C LEU A 66 3.75 2.49 5.40
N ALA A 67 3.21 2.59 4.18
CA ALA A 67 2.36 3.70 3.77
C ALA A 67 1.08 3.79 4.62
N TYR A 68 0.45 2.66 4.93
CA TYR A 68 -0.66 2.58 5.88
C TYR A 68 -0.27 3.14 7.25
N PHE A 69 0.86 2.70 7.79
CA PHE A 69 1.28 3.10 9.13
C PHE A 69 1.53 4.61 9.21
N LEU A 70 2.18 5.18 8.19
CA LEU A 70 2.41 6.62 8.08
C LEU A 70 1.10 7.41 7.92
N LEU A 71 0.14 6.88 7.17
CA LEU A 71 -1.17 7.51 7.02
C LEU A 71 -1.96 7.48 8.32
N MET A 72 -1.85 6.37 9.07
CA MET A 72 -2.49 6.20 10.37
C MET A 72 -1.87 7.12 11.43
N ASP A 73 -0.54 7.21 11.50
CA ASP A 73 0.17 8.15 12.37
C ASP A 73 -0.22 9.61 12.07
N ARG A 74 -0.40 9.95 10.78
CA ARG A 74 -0.88 11.28 10.38
C ARG A 74 -2.32 11.53 10.77
N LEU A 75 -3.21 10.54 10.67
CA LEU A 75 -4.61 10.70 11.04
C LEU A 75 -4.76 10.84 12.55
N ASP A 76 -4.03 10.03 13.32
CA ASP A 76 -4.00 10.07 14.79
C ASP A 76 -3.46 11.43 15.26
N LYS A 77 -2.34 11.92 14.71
CA LYS A 77 -1.85 13.29 14.98
C LYS A 77 -2.88 14.38 14.67
N LYS A 78 -3.74 14.19 13.68
CA LYS A 78 -4.77 15.18 13.32
C LYS A 78 -5.95 15.17 14.29
N HIS A 79 -6.24 14.04 14.92
CA HIS A 79 -7.28 13.92 15.92
C HIS A 79 -6.78 14.20 17.35
N ASP A 80 -5.49 14.04 17.62
CA ASP A 80 -4.84 14.36 18.90
C ASP A 80 -4.55 15.88 19.06
N VAL A 81 -4.59 16.66 17.98
CA VAL A 81 -4.37 18.12 18.00
C VAL A 81 -5.67 18.93 18.18
N HIS A 82 -6.79 18.25 18.50
CA HIS A 82 -8.09 18.90 18.76
C HIS A 82 -8.66 18.58 20.14
N GLU A 83 -7.80 18.47 21.15
CA GLU A 83 -8.17 18.77 22.54
C GLU A 83 -7.72 20.18 22.93
#